data_AF-A0A9N9SLM1-F1
#
_entry.id   AF-A0A9N9SLM1-F1
#
_cell.length_a   1.000
_cell.length_b   1.000
_cell.length_c   1.000
_cell.angle_alpha   90.00
_cell.angle_beta   90.00
_cell.angle_gamma   90.00
#
_symmetry.space_group_name_H-M   'P 1'
#
loop_
_entity.id
_entity.type
_entity.pdbx_description
1 polymer ?
#
loop_
_entity_poly.entity_id
_entity_poly.type
_entity_poly.pdbx_seq_one_letter_code
_entity_poly.pdbx_strand_id
1 'polypeptide(L)'
;MTYSELQVVLEVVLEELNSDNVQQKCKIMEKCFDHTFDLILTEKFVIDGIDPEKFKNGVQFLLENKEETKEWSNVNKIIYKGLVLIYNNSKQKERFCFLNKILKYFYKKFVQKLIEIQQPSHIISLEDFMNLVRNMLRFVKLEVLAQRFCSKTIDFGDIKEAMEEVYECIRYPKILREDCYQIIRNKLETQKVTFLGFKVEQSHEKNGECSDYYRLNIDVAEKNHIYTHKFFIKYLPKNIEELYMEITMSFAKEQKFYTSFIPMLEKLGFSNITDFAPKCYFSCKNLFLVLEDLSVKGYKNLSLNKPWTQHQLSPILKQLSKLHSCTILFEQKMSQLLGYEIKINDYFSDMVSESAISRDIKSAPMSHAFIAGSHHLVQKYCNVLNIKNSNQITEIALKKLQSKFDVLQPSTKYRNIINHGDLWSNNIMFAENSSECILIDFASIRWCPPACDFLILLMINTDKITREHYSLVLFNQYYLSTQSVLNQHHINSKSAISRHEYLDFFKEYKISVASIASGYLQVKLLVEVNDPTGGDQSLQDHFVNPESRRRVLDKMWDQMKGNYRLEEIICEIIDILSISCNEVI
;
A
#
# COMPACT_ATOMS: atom_id res chain seq x y z
N MET A 1 -31.20 9.83 20.04
CA MET A 1 -30.69 10.79 21.05
C MET A 1 -29.91 11.88 20.34
N THR A 2 -29.89 13.09 20.89
CA THR A 2 -28.99 14.15 20.42
C THR A 2 -27.53 13.81 20.70
N TYR A 3 -26.60 14.46 20.00
CA TYR A 3 -25.16 14.31 20.27
C TYR A 3 -24.83 14.56 21.75
N SER A 4 -25.43 15.58 22.36
CA SER A 4 -25.19 15.94 23.76
C SER A 4 -25.73 14.89 24.74
N GLU A 5 -26.90 14.30 24.47
CA GLU A 5 -27.45 13.21 25.27
C GLU A 5 -26.56 11.97 25.25
N LEU A 6 -26.02 11.62 24.07
CA LEU A 6 -25.08 10.51 23.94
C LEU A 6 -23.80 10.73 24.76
N GLN A 7 -23.32 11.97 24.86
CA GLN A 7 -22.16 12.28 25.71
C GLN A 7 -22.41 11.95 27.18
N VAL A 8 -23.58 12.34 27.70
CA VAL A 8 -23.96 12.06 29.10
C VAL A 8 -24.06 10.56 29.35
N VAL A 9 -24.71 9.82 28.46
CA VAL A 9 -24.87 8.37 28.60
C VAL A 9 -23.52 7.65 28.58
N LEU A 10 -22.58 8.08 27.73
CA LEU A 10 -21.23 7.52 27.68
C LEU A 10 -20.45 7.76 28.97
N GLU A 11 -20.62 8.92 29.60
CA GLU A 11 -20.00 9.18 30.91
C GLU A 11 -20.55 8.26 31.99
N VAL A 12 -21.88 8.05 32.02
CA VAL A 12 -22.51 7.12 32.98
C VAL A 12 -21.97 5.69 32.81
N VAL A 13 -21.76 5.23 31.57
CA VAL A 13 -21.17 3.89 31.34
C VAL A 13 -19.73 3.79 31.84
N LEU A 14 -18.95 4.87 31.76
CA LEU A 14 -17.59 4.88 32.28
C LEU A 14 -17.54 4.81 33.81
N GLU A 15 -18.59 5.22 34.52
CA GLU A 15 -18.69 5.07 35.98
C GLU A 15 -18.75 3.60 36.44
N GLU A 16 -19.12 2.67 35.56
CA GLU A 16 -19.04 1.23 35.86
C GLU A 16 -17.58 0.73 35.99
N LEU A 17 -16.59 1.52 35.55
CA LEU A 17 -15.17 1.20 35.66
C LEU A 17 -14.62 1.65 37.02
N ASN A 18 -14.17 0.70 37.83
CA ASN A 18 -13.47 0.94 39.10
C ASN A 18 -12.13 0.19 39.13
N SER A 19 -11.26 0.54 40.09
CA SER A 19 -9.89 0.01 40.19
C SER A 19 -9.82 -1.51 40.22
N ASP A 20 -10.74 -2.16 40.93
CA ASP A 20 -10.70 -3.59 41.20
C ASP A 20 -11.10 -4.42 39.97
N ASN A 21 -11.87 -3.82 39.06
CA ASN A 21 -12.44 -4.52 37.92
C ASN A 21 -11.58 -4.45 36.65
N VAL A 22 -10.56 -3.58 36.56
CA VAL A 22 -9.88 -3.28 35.29
C VAL A 22 -9.20 -4.50 34.65
N GLN A 23 -8.57 -5.34 35.47
CA GLN A 23 -7.90 -6.57 35.01
C GLN A 23 -8.83 -7.80 34.98
N GLN A 24 -10.03 -7.70 35.55
CA GLN A 24 -10.95 -8.82 35.62
C GLN A 24 -11.44 -9.14 34.21
N LYS A 25 -11.21 -10.38 33.78
CA LYS A 25 -11.83 -10.92 32.57
C LYS A 25 -13.29 -11.25 32.87
N CYS A 26 -14.18 -10.90 31.96
CA CYS A 26 -15.61 -11.20 32.08
C CYS A 26 -16.15 -11.74 30.76
N LYS A 27 -17.09 -12.68 30.85
CA LYS A 27 -17.88 -13.11 29.70
C LYS A 27 -18.80 -11.97 29.22
N ILE A 28 -18.87 -11.77 27.91
CA ILE A 28 -19.87 -10.90 27.28
C ILE A 28 -21.26 -11.51 27.50
N MET A 29 -22.31 -10.69 27.65
CA MET A 29 -23.69 -11.18 27.84
C MET A 29 -24.07 -12.17 26.72
N GLU A 30 -24.24 -13.44 27.09
CA GLU A 30 -24.69 -14.51 26.20
C GLU A 30 -26.15 -14.30 25.77
N LYS A 31 -26.98 -13.75 26.68
CA LYS A 31 -28.44 -13.56 26.53
C LYS A 31 -28.90 -12.80 25.28
N CYS A 32 -28.12 -11.85 24.77
CA CYS A 32 -28.51 -11.10 23.56
C CYS A 32 -28.47 -11.95 22.29
N PHE A 33 -27.83 -13.13 22.35
CA PHE A 33 -27.54 -14.01 21.22
C PHE A 33 -28.08 -15.44 21.42
N ASP A 34 -28.77 -15.69 22.53
CA ASP A 34 -29.47 -16.97 22.77
C ASP A 34 -30.68 -17.12 21.83
N HIS A 35 -31.39 -18.26 21.93
CA HIS A 35 -32.48 -18.80 21.08
C HIS A 35 -33.56 -17.82 20.51
N THR A 36 -33.55 -16.54 20.88
CA THR A 36 -34.40 -15.48 20.34
C THR A 36 -33.96 -14.94 18.97
N PHE A 37 -32.71 -15.15 18.54
CA PHE A 37 -32.29 -14.87 17.15
C PHE A 37 -32.77 -15.99 16.21
N ASP A 38 -34.01 -16.44 16.40
CA ASP A 38 -34.61 -17.46 15.57
C ASP A 38 -34.76 -16.90 14.16
N LEU A 39 -34.11 -17.59 13.21
CA LEU A 39 -34.01 -17.24 11.78
C LEU A 39 -35.37 -17.12 11.07
N ILE A 40 -36.46 -17.43 11.75
CA ILE A 40 -37.85 -17.18 11.35
C ILE A 40 -38.10 -15.67 11.15
N LEU A 41 -37.38 -14.79 11.84
CA LEU A 41 -37.52 -13.35 11.62
C LEU A 41 -36.99 -12.92 10.25
N THR A 42 -35.89 -13.50 9.75
CA THR A 42 -35.40 -13.17 8.39
C THR A 42 -36.39 -13.53 7.27
N GLU A 43 -37.29 -14.49 7.51
CA GLU A 43 -38.37 -14.83 6.55
C GLU A 43 -39.50 -13.79 6.54
N LYS A 44 -39.70 -13.03 7.62
CA LYS A 44 -40.72 -11.98 7.72
C LYS A 44 -40.32 -10.65 7.10
N PHE A 45 -39.02 -10.41 6.90
CA PHE A 45 -38.50 -9.14 6.39
C PHE A 45 -37.75 -9.37 5.08
N VAL A 46 -38.46 -9.26 3.97
CA VAL A 46 -37.84 -9.14 2.64
C VAL A 46 -37.30 -7.71 2.52
N ILE A 47 -35.99 -7.56 2.59
CA ILE A 47 -35.31 -6.30 2.25
C ILE A 47 -34.79 -6.43 0.84
N ASP A 48 -35.25 -5.55 -0.05
CA ASP A 48 -34.79 -5.51 -1.44
C ASP A 48 -33.26 -5.45 -1.50
N GLY A 49 -32.66 -6.41 -2.21
CA GLY A 49 -31.21 -6.52 -2.36
C GLY A 49 -30.47 -7.29 -1.26
N ILE A 50 -31.16 -7.80 -0.24
CA ILE A 50 -30.61 -8.73 0.75
C ILE A 50 -31.02 -10.16 0.41
N ASP A 51 -30.02 -10.99 0.12
CA ASP A 51 -30.19 -12.44 -0.06
C ASP A 51 -30.41 -13.11 1.31
N PRO A 52 -31.60 -13.68 1.59
CA PRO A 52 -31.95 -14.20 2.92
C PRO A 52 -31.05 -15.36 3.37
N GLU A 53 -30.67 -16.24 2.44
CA GLU A 53 -29.83 -17.39 2.74
C GLU A 53 -28.40 -16.96 3.07
N LYS A 54 -27.83 -16.04 2.26
CA LYS A 54 -26.51 -15.46 2.56
C LYS A 54 -26.51 -14.67 3.86
N PHE A 55 -27.58 -13.93 4.15
CA PHE A 55 -27.70 -13.20 5.41
C PHE A 55 -27.73 -14.17 6.59
N LYS A 56 -28.58 -15.20 6.55
CA LYS A 56 -28.67 -16.27 7.56
C LYS A 56 -27.31 -16.93 7.81
N ASN A 57 -26.65 -17.40 6.76
CA ASN A 57 -25.35 -18.07 6.86
C ASN A 57 -24.26 -17.12 7.38
N GLY A 58 -24.27 -15.86 6.94
CA GLY A 58 -23.32 -14.85 7.40
C GLY A 58 -23.52 -14.45 8.87
N VAL A 59 -24.76 -14.35 9.34
CA VAL A 59 -25.03 -14.12 10.77
C VAL A 59 -24.56 -15.31 11.60
N GLN A 60 -24.86 -16.54 11.17
CA GLN A 60 -24.37 -17.75 11.84
C GLN A 60 -22.84 -17.75 11.94
N PHE A 61 -22.15 -17.41 10.85
CA PHE A 61 -20.69 -17.26 10.85
C PHE A 61 -20.21 -16.19 11.85
N LEU A 62 -20.88 -15.03 11.93
CA LEU A 62 -20.53 -14.00 12.93
C LEU A 62 -20.77 -14.47 14.38
N LEU A 63 -21.83 -15.24 14.62
CA LEU A 63 -22.12 -15.83 15.92
C LEU A 63 -21.07 -16.87 16.33
N GLU A 64 -20.61 -17.69 15.39
CA GLU A 64 -19.56 -18.70 15.61
C GLU A 64 -18.20 -18.03 15.86
N ASN A 65 -17.84 -17.00 15.08
CA ASN A 65 -16.58 -16.26 15.27
C ASN A 65 -16.61 -15.31 16.48
N LYS A 66 -17.75 -15.18 17.17
CA LYS A 66 -17.84 -14.43 18.42
C LYS A 66 -16.97 -15.05 19.52
N GLU A 67 -16.51 -16.29 19.39
CA GLU A 67 -15.63 -16.92 20.39
C GLU A 67 -14.38 -16.08 20.70
N GLU A 68 -13.84 -15.36 19.72
CA GLU A 68 -12.72 -14.41 19.89
C GLU A 68 -13.03 -13.26 20.87
N THR A 69 -14.31 -13.06 21.21
CA THR A 69 -14.80 -12.03 22.12
C THR A 69 -15.25 -12.57 23.48
N LYS A 70 -15.21 -13.90 23.70
CA LYS A 70 -15.74 -14.55 24.93
C LYS A 70 -15.02 -14.12 26.21
N GLU A 71 -13.73 -13.78 26.13
CA GLU A 71 -12.96 -13.27 27.25
C GLU A 71 -12.32 -11.92 26.92
N TRP A 72 -13.00 -10.85 27.31
CA TRP A 72 -12.45 -9.51 27.25
C TRP A 72 -12.08 -9.02 28.64
N SER A 73 -11.09 -8.13 28.71
CA SER A 73 -10.88 -7.30 29.88
C SER A 73 -12.15 -6.49 30.15
N ASN A 74 -12.41 -6.16 31.40
CA ASN A 74 -13.56 -5.31 31.73
C ASN A 74 -13.50 -3.96 31.00
N VAL A 75 -12.30 -3.44 30.73
CA VAL A 75 -12.08 -2.28 29.86
C VAL A 75 -12.73 -2.45 28.48
N ASN A 76 -12.40 -3.54 27.78
CA ASN A 76 -12.95 -3.79 26.44
C ASN A 76 -14.48 -3.97 26.47
N LYS A 77 -15.01 -4.56 27.56
CA LYS A 77 -16.46 -4.69 27.78
C LYS A 77 -17.13 -3.32 27.94
N ILE A 78 -16.56 -2.39 28.71
CA ILE A 78 -17.08 -1.03 28.87
C ILE A 78 -17.07 -0.26 27.54
N ILE A 79 -15.98 -0.39 26.76
CA ILE A 79 -15.89 0.21 25.42
C ILE A 79 -17.01 -0.35 24.53
N TYR A 80 -17.16 -1.67 24.49
CA TYR A 80 -18.19 -2.33 23.70
C TYR A 80 -19.61 -1.90 24.11
N LYS A 81 -19.92 -1.84 25.41
CA LYS A 81 -21.20 -1.31 25.91
C LYS A 81 -21.46 0.12 25.43
N GLY A 82 -20.46 1.00 25.50
CA GLY A 82 -20.55 2.35 24.98
C GLY A 82 -20.87 2.39 23.48
N LEU A 83 -20.26 1.49 22.69
CA LEU A 83 -20.56 1.36 21.26
C LEU A 83 -22.00 0.88 21.00
N VAL A 84 -22.47 -0.13 21.72
CA VAL A 84 -23.87 -0.61 21.63
C VAL A 84 -24.85 0.53 21.93
N LEU A 85 -24.59 1.34 22.96
CA LEU A 85 -25.42 2.51 23.27
C LEU A 85 -25.40 3.57 22.18
N ILE A 86 -24.24 3.87 21.59
CA ILE A 86 -24.15 4.79 20.46
C ILE A 86 -25.02 4.30 19.31
N TYR A 87 -24.91 3.02 18.92
CA TYR A 87 -25.63 2.47 17.77
C TYR A 87 -27.13 2.28 18.03
N ASN A 88 -27.54 1.92 19.24
CA ASN A 88 -28.96 1.85 19.60
C ASN A 88 -29.65 3.20 19.55
N ASN A 89 -28.92 4.27 19.88
CA ASN A 89 -29.50 5.61 20.06
C ASN A 89 -29.19 6.59 18.93
N SER A 90 -28.69 6.07 17.80
CA SER A 90 -28.46 6.84 16.59
C SER A 90 -28.93 6.12 15.33
N LYS A 91 -29.19 6.88 14.26
CA LYS A 91 -29.43 6.38 12.90
C LYS A 91 -28.18 6.49 12.02
N GLN A 92 -28.16 5.82 10.88
CA GLN A 92 -27.06 5.86 9.90
C GLN A 92 -26.69 7.30 9.54
N LYS A 93 -27.68 8.13 9.20
CA LYS A 93 -27.52 9.54 8.83
C LYS A 93 -26.85 10.37 9.94
N GLU A 94 -27.20 10.09 11.19
CA GLU A 94 -26.64 10.77 12.36
C GLU A 94 -25.19 10.37 12.60
N ARG A 95 -24.90 9.06 12.53
CA ARG A 95 -23.52 8.54 12.61
C ARG A 95 -22.65 9.08 11.48
N PHE A 96 -23.19 9.22 10.28
CA PHE A 96 -22.51 9.87 9.15
C PHE A 96 -22.15 11.35 9.43
N CYS A 97 -22.77 12.01 10.40
CA CYS A 97 -22.42 13.38 10.82
C CYS A 97 -21.46 13.41 12.00
N PHE A 98 -21.69 12.63 13.07
CA PHE A 98 -20.96 12.82 14.32
C PHE A 98 -20.17 11.61 14.84
N LEU A 99 -20.16 10.45 14.18
CA LEU A 99 -19.54 9.22 14.73
C LEU A 99 -18.08 9.42 15.16
N ASN A 100 -17.23 9.98 14.30
CA ASN A 100 -15.83 10.25 14.65
C ASN A 100 -15.70 11.22 15.84
N LYS A 101 -16.56 12.24 15.91
CA LYS A 101 -16.57 13.21 17.02
C LYS A 101 -16.95 12.54 18.35
N ILE A 102 -17.99 11.70 18.34
CA ILE A 102 -18.44 11.02 19.56
C ILE A 102 -17.44 9.94 20.00
N LEU A 103 -16.78 9.23 19.08
CA LEU A 103 -15.74 8.25 19.41
C LEU A 103 -14.49 8.92 20.03
N LYS A 104 -14.06 10.07 19.49
CA LYS A 104 -12.97 10.86 20.10
C LYS A 104 -13.34 11.40 21.48
N TYR A 105 -14.59 11.83 21.65
CA TYR A 105 -15.10 12.23 22.96
C TYR A 105 -15.07 11.06 23.95
N PHE A 106 -15.57 9.90 23.52
CA PHE A 106 -15.58 8.69 24.32
C PHE A 106 -14.17 8.28 24.75
N TYR A 107 -13.21 8.26 23.82
CA TYR A 107 -11.81 8.02 24.12
C TYR A 107 -11.26 8.99 25.17
N LYS A 108 -11.49 10.30 25.00
CA LYS A 108 -11.01 11.31 25.95
C LYS A 108 -11.53 11.07 27.36
N LYS A 109 -12.83 10.78 27.49
CA LYS A 109 -13.47 10.50 28.79
C LYS A 109 -13.04 9.18 29.39
N PHE A 110 -12.85 8.16 28.54
CA PHE A 110 -12.31 6.88 28.94
C PHE A 110 -10.89 7.01 29.52
N VAL A 111 -10.00 7.76 28.86
CA VAL A 111 -8.64 8.06 29.37
C VAL A 111 -8.71 8.82 30.69
N GLN A 112 -9.58 9.84 30.78
CA GLN A 112 -9.77 10.59 32.02
C GLN A 112 -10.19 9.66 33.17
N LYS A 113 -11.16 8.77 32.94
CA LYS A 113 -11.62 7.82 33.95
C LYS A 113 -10.51 6.87 34.41
N LEU A 114 -9.69 6.36 33.49
CA LEU A 114 -8.55 5.51 33.84
C LEU A 114 -7.52 6.23 34.72
N ILE A 115 -7.29 7.52 34.48
CA ILE A 115 -6.41 8.34 35.34
C ILE A 115 -7.04 8.53 36.72
N GLU A 116 -8.33 8.85 36.79
CA GLU A 116 -9.07 9.06 38.05
C GLU A 116 -9.03 7.82 38.95
N ILE A 117 -9.17 6.61 38.37
CA ILE A 117 -9.09 5.35 39.12
C ILE A 117 -7.65 4.83 39.28
N GLN A 118 -6.64 5.63 38.94
CA GLN A 118 -5.21 5.31 39.07
C GLN A 118 -4.76 4.05 38.30
N GLN A 119 -5.31 3.84 37.10
CA GLN A 119 -4.97 2.72 36.20
C GLN A 119 -4.40 3.19 34.85
N PRO A 120 -3.32 4.00 34.84
CA PRO A 120 -2.77 4.58 33.61
C PRO A 120 -2.14 3.55 32.67
N SER A 121 -1.75 2.36 33.17
CA SER A 121 -1.20 1.26 32.37
C SER A 121 -2.16 0.72 31.31
N HIS A 122 -3.46 0.98 31.45
CA HIS A 122 -4.50 0.56 30.51
C HIS A 122 -4.83 1.61 29.44
N ILE A 123 -4.16 2.77 29.46
CA ILE A 123 -4.33 3.80 28.44
C ILE A 123 -3.66 3.34 27.15
N ILE A 124 -4.47 3.14 26.11
CA ILE A 124 -4.01 2.87 24.74
C ILE A 124 -4.01 4.16 23.91
N SER A 125 -3.28 4.18 22.80
CA SER A 125 -3.30 5.32 21.88
C SER A 125 -4.70 5.49 21.26
N LEU A 126 -5.02 6.70 20.77
CA LEU A 126 -6.27 6.92 20.04
C LEU A 126 -6.35 6.02 18.79
N GLU A 127 -5.22 5.76 18.13
CA GLU A 127 -5.15 4.87 16.97
C GLU A 127 -5.55 3.43 17.38
N ASP A 128 -4.97 2.91 18.45
CA ASP A 128 -5.28 1.57 18.97
C ASP A 128 -6.72 1.47 19.45
N PHE A 129 -7.25 2.53 20.08
CA PHE A 129 -8.67 2.60 20.45
C PHE A 129 -9.57 2.54 19.21
N MET A 130 -9.27 3.30 18.16
CA MET A 130 -10.08 3.27 16.93
C MET A 130 -9.99 1.91 16.21
N ASN A 131 -8.83 1.26 16.24
CA ASN A 131 -8.66 -0.11 15.74
C ASN A 131 -9.48 -1.12 16.55
N LEU A 132 -9.48 -1.01 17.88
CA LEU A 132 -10.29 -1.82 18.77
C LEU A 132 -11.79 -1.63 18.49
N VAL A 133 -12.24 -0.38 18.40
CA VAL A 133 -13.63 -0.04 18.03
C VAL A 133 -13.99 -0.70 16.71
N ARG A 134 -13.17 -0.53 15.66
CA ARG A 134 -13.40 -1.10 14.33
C ARG A 134 -13.58 -2.62 14.38
N ASN A 135 -12.77 -3.32 15.16
CA ASN A 135 -12.86 -4.77 15.33
C ASN A 135 -14.15 -5.20 16.05
N MET A 136 -14.65 -4.37 16.97
CA MET A 136 -15.90 -4.62 17.70
C MET A 136 -17.16 -4.33 16.86
N LEU A 137 -17.10 -3.45 15.86
CA LEU A 137 -18.29 -2.91 15.19
C LEU A 137 -19.21 -3.98 14.57
N ARG A 138 -18.67 -5.06 14.02
CA ARG A 138 -19.48 -6.13 13.41
C ARG A 138 -20.39 -6.80 14.47
N PHE A 139 -19.85 -7.02 15.65
CA PHE A 139 -20.57 -7.62 16.78
C PHE A 139 -21.53 -6.62 17.42
N VAL A 140 -21.12 -5.35 17.55
CA VAL A 140 -21.99 -4.26 18.02
C VAL A 140 -23.24 -4.16 17.14
N LYS A 141 -23.07 -4.15 15.82
CA LYS A 141 -24.19 -4.10 14.86
C LYS A 141 -25.12 -5.31 14.97
N LEU A 142 -24.55 -6.49 15.14
CA LEU A 142 -25.33 -7.72 15.34
C LEU A 142 -26.13 -7.68 16.65
N GLU A 143 -25.53 -7.20 17.74
CA GLU A 143 -26.23 -7.05 19.02
C GLU A 143 -27.34 -6.00 18.96
N VAL A 144 -27.08 -4.87 18.32
CA VAL A 144 -28.08 -3.81 18.11
C VAL A 144 -29.27 -4.34 17.30
N LEU A 145 -29.00 -5.14 16.25
CA LEU A 145 -30.06 -5.80 15.50
C LEU A 145 -30.88 -6.76 16.38
N ALA A 146 -30.22 -7.61 17.18
CA ALA A 146 -30.89 -8.53 18.09
C ALA A 146 -31.74 -7.80 19.14
N GLN A 147 -31.22 -6.70 19.71
CA GLN A 147 -31.96 -5.88 20.69
C GLN A 147 -33.18 -5.18 20.06
N ARG A 148 -33.08 -4.72 18.80
CA ARG A 148 -34.21 -4.14 18.07
C ARG A 148 -35.33 -5.15 17.82
N PHE A 149 -35.01 -6.41 17.53
CA PHE A 149 -36.00 -7.49 17.42
C PHE A 149 -36.69 -7.81 18.76
N CYS A 150 -35.95 -7.73 19.87
CA CYS A 150 -36.47 -7.99 21.22
C CYS A 150 -37.20 -6.78 21.84
N SER A 151 -37.23 -5.64 21.16
CA SER A 151 -37.87 -4.42 21.66
C SER A 151 -39.38 -4.59 21.77
N LYS A 152 -39.98 -3.99 22.81
CA LYS A 152 -41.45 -3.96 22.99
C LYS A 152 -42.16 -3.17 21.90
N THR A 153 -41.46 -2.24 21.25
CA THR A 153 -41.95 -1.43 20.13
C THR A 153 -41.06 -1.68 18.91
N ILE A 154 -41.63 -2.31 17.88
CA ILE A 154 -40.96 -2.62 16.62
C ILE A 154 -41.10 -1.41 15.68
N ASP A 155 -39.99 -0.72 15.40
CA ASP A 155 -39.89 0.22 14.28
C ASP A 155 -39.26 -0.52 13.08
N PHE A 156 -40.05 -0.73 12.03
CA PHE A 156 -39.64 -1.42 10.81
C PHE A 156 -38.48 -0.71 10.09
N GLY A 157 -38.44 0.63 10.12
CA GLY A 157 -37.37 1.41 9.51
C GLY A 157 -36.04 1.21 10.24
N ASP A 158 -36.07 1.17 11.58
CA ASP A 158 -34.88 0.94 12.38
C ASP A 158 -34.37 -0.51 12.25
N ILE A 159 -35.26 -1.51 12.18
CA ILE A 159 -34.83 -2.89 11.91
C ILE A 159 -34.18 -3.00 10.53
N LYS A 160 -34.80 -2.41 9.50
CA LYS A 160 -34.27 -2.41 8.13
C LYS A 160 -32.86 -1.81 8.10
N GLU A 161 -32.68 -0.65 8.72
CA GLU A 161 -31.38 0.02 8.80
C GLU A 161 -30.30 -0.86 9.47
N ALA A 162 -30.64 -1.53 10.56
CA ALA A 162 -29.72 -2.41 11.27
C ALA A 162 -29.39 -3.70 10.48
N MET A 163 -30.39 -4.28 9.81
CA MET A 163 -30.19 -5.44 8.94
C MET A 163 -29.26 -5.11 7.77
N GLU A 164 -29.43 -3.95 7.13
CA GLU A 164 -28.55 -3.47 6.06
C GLU A 164 -27.09 -3.39 6.54
N GLU A 165 -26.82 -2.79 7.71
CA GLU A 165 -25.45 -2.67 8.23
C GLU A 165 -24.80 -4.03 8.59
N VAL A 166 -25.58 -4.97 9.11
CA VAL A 166 -25.11 -6.34 9.35
C VAL A 166 -24.84 -7.05 8.02
N TYR A 167 -25.72 -6.90 7.03
CA TYR A 167 -25.54 -7.49 5.71
C TYR A 167 -24.31 -6.96 4.99
N GLU A 168 -24.01 -5.66 5.12
CA GLU A 168 -22.76 -5.08 4.62
C GLU A 168 -21.53 -5.69 5.25
N CYS A 169 -21.56 -5.98 6.56
CA CYS A 169 -20.46 -6.63 7.25
C CYS A 169 -20.24 -8.07 6.78
N ILE A 170 -21.32 -8.78 6.41
CA ILE A 170 -21.27 -10.13 5.82
C ILE A 170 -20.74 -10.07 4.38
N ARG A 171 -21.28 -9.16 3.58
CA ARG A 171 -20.95 -9.03 2.15
C ARG A 171 -19.54 -8.49 1.92
N TYR A 172 -19.10 -7.55 2.76
CA TYR A 172 -17.81 -6.87 2.64
C TYR A 172 -17.03 -6.98 3.96
N PRO A 173 -16.52 -8.17 4.30
CA PRO A 173 -15.92 -8.41 5.61
C PRO A 173 -14.68 -7.57 5.88
N LYS A 174 -13.98 -7.05 4.85
CA LYS A 174 -12.76 -6.24 5.05
C LYS A 174 -13.01 -4.74 5.21
N ILE A 175 -14.09 -4.17 4.68
CA ILE A 175 -14.36 -2.72 4.68
C ILE A 175 -15.73 -2.42 5.27
N LEU A 176 -15.77 -1.52 6.24
CA LEU A 176 -17.00 -1.17 6.96
C LEU A 176 -17.60 0.12 6.40
N ARG A 177 -18.91 0.29 6.62
CA ARG A 177 -19.65 1.53 6.33
C ARG A 177 -18.98 2.76 6.96
N GLU A 178 -18.43 2.60 8.16
CA GLU A 178 -17.75 3.67 8.89
C GLU A 178 -16.44 4.09 8.22
N ASP A 179 -15.73 3.15 7.57
CA ASP A 179 -14.57 3.47 6.73
C ASP A 179 -15.04 4.33 5.54
N CYS A 180 -16.16 3.93 4.90
CA CYS A 180 -16.76 4.66 3.78
C CYS A 180 -17.21 6.08 4.15
N TYR A 181 -17.72 6.29 5.38
CA TYR A 181 -18.02 7.61 5.90
C TYR A 181 -16.78 8.51 5.94
N GLN A 182 -15.64 7.96 6.38
CA GLN A 182 -14.40 8.72 6.44
C GLN A 182 -13.82 8.98 5.04
N ILE A 183 -13.86 7.99 4.16
CA ILE A 183 -13.40 8.10 2.75
C ILE A 183 -14.13 9.24 2.04
N ILE A 184 -15.47 9.26 2.09
CA ILE A 184 -16.24 10.25 1.36
C ILE A 184 -16.09 11.66 1.94
N ARG A 185 -15.97 11.78 3.26
CA ARG A 185 -15.67 13.06 3.92
C ARG A 185 -14.30 13.59 3.51
N ASN A 186 -13.29 12.71 3.43
CA ASN A 186 -11.95 13.08 2.97
C ASN A 186 -11.94 13.49 1.49
N LYS A 187 -12.84 12.94 0.66
CA LYS A 187 -12.97 13.34 -0.75
C LYS A 187 -13.70 14.66 -0.95
N LEU A 188 -14.84 14.84 -0.29
CA LEU A 188 -15.76 15.94 -0.56
C LEU A 188 -15.50 17.18 0.28
N GLU A 189 -14.79 17.04 1.40
CA GLU A 189 -14.51 18.12 2.36
C GLU A 189 -15.78 18.85 2.85
N THR A 190 -16.95 18.20 2.76
CA THR A 190 -18.26 18.72 3.18
C THR A 190 -19.10 17.65 3.87
N GLN A 191 -20.02 18.10 4.73
CA GLN A 191 -21.03 17.28 5.38
C GLN A 191 -22.43 17.46 4.77
N LYS A 192 -22.56 18.29 3.72
CA LYS A 192 -23.85 18.60 3.07
C LYS A 192 -24.32 17.52 2.08
N VAL A 193 -23.95 16.27 2.33
CA VAL A 193 -24.35 15.11 1.54
C VAL A 193 -25.01 14.07 2.42
N THR A 194 -25.87 13.25 1.84
CA THR A 194 -26.45 12.09 2.52
C THR A 194 -25.77 10.84 1.98
N PHE A 195 -25.14 10.05 2.84
CA PHE A 195 -24.62 8.74 2.47
C PHE A 195 -25.78 7.77 2.22
N LEU A 196 -25.74 7.04 1.10
CA LEU A 196 -26.80 6.09 0.72
C LEU A 196 -26.32 4.65 0.88
N GLY A 197 -25.13 4.32 0.38
CA GLY A 197 -24.61 2.96 0.41
C GLY A 197 -23.25 2.85 -0.27
N PHE A 198 -22.70 1.64 -0.28
CA PHE A 198 -21.47 1.36 -0.99
C PHE A 198 -21.45 -0.05 -1.60
N LYS A 199 -20.64 -0.22 -2.63
CA LYS A 199 -20.39 -1.49 -3.30
C LYS A 199 -18.90 -1.70 -3.48
N VAL A 200 -18.43 -2.91 -3.19
CA VAL A 200 -17.07 -3.34 -3.45
C VAL A 200 -17.11 -4.39 -4.54
N GLU A 201 -16.30 -4.19 -5.57
CA GLU A 201 -16.22 -5.07 -6.74
C GLU A 201 -14.74 -5.41 -6.98
N GLN A 202 -14.46 -6.64 -7.39
CA GLN A 202 -13.11 -6.99 -7.82
C GLN A 202 -12.73 -6.13 -9.03
N SER A 203 -11.51 -5.62 -9.07
CA SER A 203 -11.04 -4.87 -10.23
C SER A 203 -11.01 -5.79 -11.46
N HIS A 204 -11.32 -5.23 -12.64
CA HIS A 204 -11.12 -5.94 -13.91
C HIS A 204 -9.64 -6.02 -14.31
N GLU A 205 -8.78 -5.25 -13.65
CA GLU A 205 -7.33 -5.33 -13.78
C GLU A 205 -6.83 -6.62 -13.10
N LYS A 206 -5.82 -7.28 -13.67
CA LYS A 206 -5.18 -8.44 -13.02
C LYS A 206 -4.70 -7.98 -11.63
N ASN A 207 -4.93 -8.80 -10.60
CA ASN A 207 -4.37 -8.56 -9.26
C ASN A 207 -2.85 -8.30 -9.38
N GLY A 208 -2.35 -7.38 -8.56
CA GLY A 208 -0.91 -7.12 -8.49
C GLY A 208 -0.18 -8.32 -7.90
N GLU A 209 1.12 -8.42 -8.17
CA GLU A 209 1.96 -9.53 -7.70
C GLU A 209 1.93 -9.68 -6.17
N CYS A 210 1.71 -8.58 -5.44
CA CYS A 210 1.74 -8.53 -3.98
C CYS A 210 0.48 -7.88 -3.35
N SER A 211 -0.64 -7.74 -4.07
CA SER A 211 -1.86 -7.10 -3.55
C SER A 211 -3.12 -7.46 -4.32
N ASP A 212 -4.25 -7.55 -3.61
CA ASP A 212 -5.56 -7.72 -4.27
C ASP A 212 -6.18 -6.36 -4.59
N TYR A 213 -6.67 -6.18 -5.83
CA TYR A 213 -7.21 -4.92 -6.32
C TYR A 213 -8.73 -4.94 -6.44
N TYR A 214 -9.38 -3.93 -5.86
CA TYR A 214 -10.83 -3.80 -5.86
C TYR A 214 -11.23 -2.36 -6.19
N ARG A 215 -12.47 -2.18 -6.66
CA ARG A 215 -13.11 -0.89 -6.81
C ARG A 215 -14.15 -0.71 -5.71
N LEU A 216 -14.16 0.46 -5.09
CA LEU A 216 -15.20 0.89 -4.17
C LEU A 216 -16.03 1.99 -4.81
N ASN A 217 -17.34 1.76 -4.89
CA ASN A 217 -18.33 2.72 -5.32
C ASN A 217 -19.11 3.18 -4.08
N ILE A 218 -19.12 4.48 -3.81
CA ILE A 218 -19.90 5.09 -2.72
C ILE A 218 -20.98 5.98 -3.33
N ASP A 219 -22.23 5.72 -2.98
CA ASP A 219 -23.37 6.51 -3.42
C ASP A 219 -23.74 7.56 -2.38
N VAL A 220 -23.84 8.81 -2.82
CA VAL A 220 -24.29 9.94 -2.00
C VAL A 220 -25.39 10.73 -2.68
N ALA A 221 -26.30 11.29 -1.89
CA ALA A 221 -27.30 12.24 -2.34
C ALA A 221 -26.90 13.68 -1.96
N GLU A 222 -26.89 14.58 -2.95
CA GLU A 222 -26.74 16.02 -2.77
C GLU A 222 -27.78 16.76 -3.62
N LYS A 223 -28.54 17.69 -3.01
CA LYS A 223 -29.55 18.52 -3.72
C LYS A 223 -30.47 17.70 -4.65
N ASN A 224 -31.00 16.58 -4.13
CA ASN A 224 -31.87 15.64 -4.84
C ASN A 224 -31.23 14.89 -6.04
N HIS A 225 -29.91 14.93 -6.19
CA HIS A 225 -29.18 14.14 -7.19
C HIS A 225 -28.33 13.09 -6.49
N ILE A 226 -28.27 11.89 -7.09
CA ILE A 226 -27.44 10.79 -6.62
C ILE A 226 -26.14 10.79 -7.41
N TYR A 227 -25.01 10.75 -6.70
CA TYR A 227 -23.67 10.67 -7.25
C TYR A 227 -22.96 9.42 -6.76
N THR A 228 -22.34 8.69 -7.67
CA THR A 228 -21.46 7.56 -7.33
C THR A 228 -20.01 8.01 -7.42
N HIS A 229 -19.30 7.98 -6.29
CA HIS A 229 -17.86 8.21 -6.24
C HIS A 229 -17.11 6.89 -6.29
N LYS A 230 -16.16 6.78 -7.22
CA LYS A 230 -15.35 5.57 -7.44
C LYS A 230 -13.96 5.75 -6.84
N PHE A 231 -13.46 4.68 -6.24
CA PHE A 231 -12.17 4.60 -5.57
C PHE A 231 -11.48 3.27 -5.89
N PHE A 232 -10.15 3.30 -5.87
CA PHE A 232 -9.32 2.10 -5.95
C PHE A 232 -8.97 1.61 -4.55
N ILE A 233 -9.17 0.32 -4.27
CA ILE A 233 -8.74 -0.32 -3.02
C ILE A 233 -7.62 -1.30 -3.32
N LYS A 234 -6.50 -1.10 -2.61
CA LYS A 234 -5.38 -2.05 -2.55
C LYS A 234 -5.45 -2.79 -1.22
N TYR A 235 -5.73 -4.09 -1.23
CA TYR A 235 -5.70 -4.93 -0.03
C TYR A 235 -4.34 -5.59 0.16
N LEU A 236 -3.94 -5.73 1.43
CA LEU A 236 -2.91 -6.68 1.80
C LEU A 236 -3.42 -8.11 1.46
N PRO A 237 -2.65 -8.90 0.70
CA PRO A 237 -3.06 -10.25 0.31
C PRO A 237 -3.02 -11.18 1.53
N LYS A 238 -3.88 -12.20 1.55
CA LYS A 238 -4.02 -13.11 2.71
C LYS A 238 -3.13 -14.36 2.66
N ASN A 239 -2.72 -14.80 1.47
CA ASN A 239 -2.22 -16.17 1.26
C ASN A 239 -0.80 -16.20 0.66
N ILE A 240 0.17 -15.53 1.29
CA ILE A 240 1.56 -15.54 0.80
C ILE A 240 2.50 -15.78 1.97
N GLU A 241 2.53 -17.02 2.48
CA GLU A 241 3.35 -17.38 3.64
C GLU A 241 4.85 -17.14 3.40
N GLU A 242 5.36 -17.51 2.21
CA GLU A 242 6.79 -17.42 1.88
C GLU A 242 7.31 -15.98 1.70
N LEU A 243 6.43 -15.05 1.31
CA LEU A 243 6.76 -13.61 1.15
C LEU A 243 6.05 -12.73 2.17
N TYR A 244 5.43 -13.31 3.20
CA TYR A 244 4.53 -12.57 4.10
C TYR A 244 5.22 -11.35 4.72
N MET A 245 6.46 -11.51 5.18
CA MET A 245 7.26 -10.44 5.78
C MET A 245 7.58 -9.34 4.76
N GLU A 246 8.10 -9.71 3.59
CA GLU A 246 8.48 -8.76 2.53
C GLU A 246 7.25 -7.95 2.05
N ILE A 247 6.12 -8.62 1.84
CA ILE A 247 4.87 -7.99 1.40
C ILE A 247 4.28 -7.10 2.49
N THR A 248 4.23 -7.57 3.74
CA THR A 248 3.67 -6.78 4.85
C THR A 248 4.51 -5.53 5.12
N MET A 249 5.85 -5.64 5.07
CA MET A 249 6.74 -4.49 5.20
C MET A 249 6.57 -3.50 4.05
N SER A 250 6.54 -3.98 2.80
CA SER A 250 6.37 -3.12 1.62
C SER A 250 5.01 -2.42 1.62
N PHE A 251 3.95 -3.11 2.05
CA PHE A 251 2.63 -2.53 2.23
C PHE A 251 2.63 -1.47 3.33
N ALA A 252 3.26 -1.73 4.48
CA ALA A 252 3.37 -0.77 5.58
C ALA A 252 4.13 0.50 5.16
N LYS A 253 5.18 0.37 4.33
CA LYS A 253 5.92 1.50 3.75
C LYS A 253 5.04 2.37 2.87
N GLU A 254 4.26 1.77 1.97
CA GLU A 254 3.31 2.50 1.14
C GLU A 254 2.22 3.19 2.00
N GLN A 255 1.72 2.51 3.03
CA GLN A 255 0.78 3.12 3.97
C GLN A 255 1.38 4.37 4.62
N LYS A 256 2.60 4.28 5.16
CA LYS A 256 3.30 5.40 5.79
C LYS A 256 3.56 6.56 4.83
N PHE A 257 3.89 6.25 3.58
CA PHE A 257 4.06 7.26 2.54
C PHE A 257 2.79 8.12 2.39
N TYR A 258 1.62 7.49 2.27
CA TYR A 258 0.36 8.21 2.12
C TYR A 258 -0.21 8.79 3.41
N THR A 259 -0.03 8.14 4.56
CA THR A 259 -0.65 8.57 5.83
C THR A 259 0.20 9.56 6.62
N SER A 260 1.50 9.64 6.32
CA SER A 260 2.44 10.40 7.12
C SER A 260 3.32 11.33 6.27
N PHE A 261 4.01 10.80 5.26
CA PHE A 261 4.96 11.63 4.48
C PHE A 261 4.26 12.67 3.60
N ILE A 262 3.32 12.26 2.73
CA ILE A 262 2.58 13.20 1.86
C ILE A 262 1.83 14.27 2.69
N PRO A 263 1.04 13.93 3.73
CA PRO A 263 0.38 14.94 4.55
C PRO A 263 1.34 15.88 5.28
N MET A 264 2.55 15.42 5.64
CA MET A 264 3.56 16.27 6.24
C MET A 264 4.10 17.31 5.24
N LEU A 265 4.37 16.90 4.00
CA LEU A 265 4.76 17.83 2.94
C LEU A 265 3.68 18.89 2.69
N GLU A 266 2.41 18.48 2.66
CA GLU A 266 1.29 19.41 2.50
C GLU A 266 1.22 20.43 3.65
N LYS A 267 1.40 20.00 4.91
CA LYS A 267 1.47 20.90 6.08
C LYS A 267 2.65 21.87 6.04
N LEU A 268 3.75 21.46 5.42
CA LEU A 268 4.93 22.31 5.22
C LEU A 268 4.78 23.29 4.05
N GLY A 269 3.66 23.22 3.30
CA GLY A 269 3.36 24.11 2.18
C GLY A 269 3.80 23.60 0.81
N PHE A 270 4.04 22.29 0.67
CA PHE A 270 4.52 21.66 -0.56
C PHE A 270 3.44 20.85 -1.30
N SER A 271 2.16 21.14 -1.07
CA SER A 271 1.04 20.41 -1.69
C SER A 271 0.97 20.56 -3.22
N ASN A 272 1.57 21.60 -3.79
CA ASN A 272 1.62 21.86 -5.23
C ASN A 272 2.58 20.94 -5.99
N ILE A 273 3.40 20.16 -5.29
CA ILE A 273 4.39 19.25 -5.90
C ILE A 273 4.16 17.78 -5.52
N THR A 274 3.08 17.44 -4.81
CA THR A 274 2.74 16.05 -4.44
C THR A 274 1.85 15.34 -5.46
N ASP A 275 1.58 15.98 -6.60
CA ASP A 275 0.75 15.48 -7.72
C ASP A 275 1.43 14.39 -8.56
N PHE A 276 2.64 13.95 -8.19
CA PHE A 276 3.28 12.76 -8.78
C PHE A 276 2.66 11.44 -8.30
N ALA A 277 1.84 11.46 -7.25
CA ALA A 277 1.18 10.30 -6.66
C ALA A 277 -0.35 10.49 -6.62
N PRO A 278 -1.16 9.41 -6.69
CA PRO A 278 -2.60 9.51 -6.55
C PRO A 278 -3.00 9.96 -5.14
N LYS A 279 -4.15 10.63 -5.00
CA LYS A 279 -4.66 11.00 -3.68
C LYS A 279 -5.03 9.74 -2.88
N CYS A 280 -4.61 9.67 -1.62
CA CYS A 280 -5.08 8.68 -0.67
C CYS A 280 -6.23 9.25 0.15
N TYR A 281 -7.36 8.55 0.16
CA TYR A 281 -8.55 8.97 0.89
C TYR A 281 -8.71 8.25 2.21
N PHE A 282 -8.14 7.07 2.38
CA PHE A 282 -8.19 6.32 3.62
C PHE A 282 -7.15 5.20 3.65
N SER A 283 -6.71 4.83 4.85
CA SER A 283 -5.83 3.69 5.07
C SER A 283 -6.28 2.96 6.33
N CYS A 284 -6.46 1.65 6.22
CA CYS A 284 -6.66 0.76 7.35
C CYS A 284 -5.36 -0.01 7.56
N LYS A 285 -4.66 0.28 8.66
CA LYS A 285 -3.35 -0.29 8.99
C LYS A 285 -3.33 -1.81 8.81
N ASN A 286 -2.32 -2.32 8.11
CA ASN A 286 -2.10 -3.74 7.83
C ASN A 286 -3.30 -4.45 7.14
N LEU A 287 -4.19 -3.71 6.47
CA LEU A 287 -5.35 -4.31 5.82
C LEU A 287 -5.61 -3.77 4.42
N PHE A 288 -5.78 -2.45 4.26
CA PHE A 288 -6.03 -1.86 2.94
C PHE A 288 -5.69 -0.37 2.84
N LEU A 289 -5.55 0.10 1.60
CA LEU A 289 -5.41 1.50 1.19
C LEU A 289 -6.53 1.85 0.21
N VAL A 290 -7.11 3.05 0.34
CA VAL A 290 -8.13 3.58 -0.58
C VAL A 290 -7.56 4.80 -1.29
N LEU A 291 -7.30 4.66 -2.58
CA LEU A 291 -6.68 5.65 -3.44
C LEU A 291 -7.69 6.20 -4.46
N GLU A 292 -7.31 7.30 -5.11
CA GLU A 292 -7.98 7.80 -6.29
C GLU A 292 -8.01 6.74 -7.40
N ASP A 293 -9.20 6.52 -7.96
CA ASP A 293 -9.38 5.64 -9.12
C ASP A 293 -9.00 6.38 -10.41
N LEU A 294 -7.75 6.19 -10.82
CA LEU A 294 -7.16 6.88 -11.97
C LEU A 294 -7.80 6.45 -13.31
N SER A 295 -8.41 5.27 -13.38
CA SER A 295 -9.10 4.82 -14.59
C SER A 295 -10.32 5.69 -14.93
N VAL A 296 -10.93 6.36 -13.92
CA VAL A 296 -12.02 7.34 -14.13
C VAL A 296 -11.54 8.58 -14.88
N LYS A 297 -10.26 8.91 -14.76
CA LYS A 297 -9.59 10.01 -15.47
C LYS A 297 -8.94 9.55 -16.80
N GLY A 298 -9.17 8.31 -17.21
CA GLY A 298 -8.59 7.76 -18.44
C GLY A 298 -7.10 7.43 -18.34
N TYR A 299 -6.53 7.34 -17.13
CA TYR A 299 -5.15 6.88 -16.99
C TYR A 299 -5.04 5.39 -17.27
N LYS A 300 -3.99 5.00 -18.00
CA LYS A 300 -3.71 3.60 -18.37
C LYS A 300 -2.21 3.34 -18.30
N ASN A 301 -1.82 2.11 -17.95
CA ASN A 301 -0.44 1.67 -18.11
C ASN A 301 -0.09 1.51 -19.59
N LEU A 302 1.17 1.78 -19.93
CA LEU A 302 1.68 1.46 -21.25
C LEU A 302 2.11 -0.02 -21.32
N SER A 303 1.96 -0.63 -22.49
CA SER A 303 2.45 -1.99 -22.73
C SER A 303 3.98 -2.05 -22.60
N LEU A 304 4.46 -3.10 -21.91
CA LEU A 304 5.87 -3.44 -21.80
C LEU A 304 6.46 -4.11 -23.05
N ASN A 305 5.65 -4.40 -24.06
CA ASN A 305 6.07 -5.22 -25.20
C ASN A 305 6.97 -4.41 -26.16
N LYS A 306 7.03 -3.09 -25.96
CA LYS A 306 7.88 -2.18 -26.72
C LYS A 306 8.70 -1.31 -25.77
N PRO A 307 10.01 -1.15 -26.02
CA PRO A 307 10.85 -0.15 -25.40
C PRO A 307 10.22 1.21 -25.48
N TRP A 308 10.35 1.95 -24.40
CA TRP A 308 9.89 3.31 -24.32
C TRP A 308 10.89 4.25 -24.98
N THR A 309 10.34 5.22 -25.69
CA THR A 309 11.11 6.29 -26.34
C THR A 309 11.38 7.43 -25.35
N GLN A 310 12.29 8.33 -25.72
CA GLN A 310 12.54 9.56 -24.94
C GLN A 310 11.25 10.35 -24.64
N HIS A 311 10.28 10.37 -25.57
CA HIS A 311 9.04 11.14 -25.42
C HIS A 311 8.16 10.63 -24.28
N GLN A 312 8.17 9.32 -24.04
CA GLN A 312 7.46 8.70 -22.92
C GLN A 312 8.21 8.89 -21.60
N LEU A 313 9.55 8.90 -21.64
CA LEU A 313 10.39 9.05 -20.46
C LEU A 313 10.39 10.48 -19.90
N SER A 314 10.36 11.50 -20.76
CA SER A 314 10.40 12.91 -20.33
C SER A 314 9.35 13.29 -19.26
N PRO A 315 8.04 12.99 -19.41
CA PRO A 315 7.06 13.31 -18.36
C PRO A 315 7.25 12.51 -17.08
N ILE A 316 7.72 11.25 -17.16
CA ILE A 316 8.02 10.43 -15.98
C ILE A 316 9.14 11.08 -15.17
N LEU A 317 10.20 11.52 -15.85
CA LEU A 317 11.32 12.21 -15.20
C LEU A 317 10.88 13.51 -14.50
N LYS A 318 9.86 14.21 -15.01
CA LYS A 318 9.29 15.37 -14.30
C LYS A 318 8.60 14.97 -13.00
N GLN A 319 7.85 13.88 -12.98
CA GLN A 319 7.23 13.37 -11.74
C GLN A 319 8.28 12.87 -10.76
N LEU A 320 9.30 12.19 -11.26
CA LEU A 320 10.44 11.72 -10.46
C LEU A 320 11.22 12.88 -9.84
N SER A 321 11.44 13.96 -10.60
CA SER A 321 12.05 15.19 -10.09
C SER A 321 11.26 15.80 -8.94
N LYS A 322 9.91 15.78 -8.98
CA LYS A 322 9.09 16.25 -7.87
C LYS A 322 9.26 15.37 -6.64
N LEU A 323 9.13 14.04 -6.79
CA LEU A 323 9.33 13.07 -5.70
C LEU A 323 10.69 13.28 -5.01
N HIS A 324 11.77 13.33 -5.79
CA HIS A 324 13.12 13.50 -5.25
C HIS A 324 13.32 14.88 -4.59
N SER A 325 12.69 15.93 -5.13
CA SER A 325 12.73 17.27 -4.53
C SER A 325 12.04 17.32 -3.18
N CYS A 326 10.97 16.54 -2.96
CA CYS A 326 10.25 16.51 -1.69
C CYS A 326 11.15 16.13 -0.51
N THR A 327 12.11 15.20 -0.69
CA THR A 327 13.07 14.89 0.38
C THR A 327 13.94 16.11 0.75
N ILE A 328 14.47 16.80 -0.26
CA ILE A 328 15.36 17.95 -0.05
C ILE A 328 14.58 19.11 0.61
N LEU A 329 13.37 19.38 0.12
CA LEU A 329 12.47 20.40 0.64
C LEU A 329 12.10 20.12 2.10
N PHE A 330 11.74 18.87 2.40
CA PHE A 330 11.44 18.43 3.76
C PHE A 330 12.62 18.65 4.70
N GLU A 331 13.79 18.11 4.37
CA GLU A 331 14.99 18.20 5.20
C GLU A 331 15.37 19.66 5.48
N GLN A 332 15.42 20.49 4.43
CA GLN A 332 15.78 21.91 4.60
C GLN A 332 14.75 22.67 5.45
N LYS A 333 13.46 22.46 5.20
CA LYS A 333 12.40 23.15 5.94
C LYS A 333 12.40 22.75 7.41
N MET A 334 12.52 21.45 7.68
CA MET A 334 12.56 20.93 9.05
C MET A 334 13.82 21.38 9.78
N SER A 335 14.98 21.37 9.11
CA SER A 335 16.22 21.89 9.70
C SER A 335 16.13 23.36 10.05
N GLN A 336 15.52 24.18 9.18
CA GLN A 336 15.30 25.59 9.46
C GLN A 336 14.38 25.80 10.66
N LEU A 337 13.30 25.01 10.76
CA LEU A 337 12.31 25.13 11.84
C LEU A 337 12.88 24.68 13.20
N LEU A 338 13.74 23.67 13.21
CA LEU A 338 14.26 23.06 14.44
C LEU A 338 15.64 23.58 14.86
N GLY A 339 16.37 24.24 13.96
CA GLY A 339 17.69 24.82 14.25
C GLY A 339 18.85 23.82 14.22
N TYR A 340 18.67 22.61 13.68
CA TYR A 340 19.71 21.61 13.50
C TYR A 340 19.47 20.76 12.24
N GLU A 341 20.50 20.06 11.76
CA GLU A 341 20.41 19.25 10.54
C GLU A 341 19.44 18.06 10.74
N ILE A 342 18.50 17.90 9.81
CA ILE A 342 17.49 16.83 9.78
C ILE A 342 17.68 16.05 8.49
N LYS A 343 17.69 14.72 8.62
CA LYS A 343 17.55 13.79 7.51
C LYS A 343 16.15 13.21 7.51
N ILE A 344 15.68 12.86 6.33
CA ILE A 344 14.36 12.23 6.20
C ILE A 344 14.28 10.89 6.94
N ASN A 345 15.40 10.16 6.99
CA ASN A 345 15.52 8.90 7.70
C ASN A 345 15.38 9.06 9.23
N ASP A 346 15.59 10.25 9.79
CA ASP A 346 15.39 10.49 11.23
C ASP A 346 13.91 10.44 11.63
N TYR A 347 13.00 10.74 10.69
CA TYR A 347 11.56 10.81 10.91
C TYR A 347 10.78 9.64 10.28
N PHE A 348 11.33 9.03 9.23
CA PHE A 348 10.63 8.04 8.42
C PHE A 348 11.47 6.77 8.17
N SER A 349 12.30 6.37 9.14
CA SER A 349 13.17 5.20 9.03
C SER A 349 12.41 3.91 8.70
N ASP A 350 11.23 3.71 9.28
CA ASP A 350 10.33 2.58 8.99
C ASP A 350 9.88 2.58 7.52
N MET A 351 9.49 3.74 7.00
CA MET A 351 9.02 3.92 5.63
C MET A 351 10.13 3.73 4.58
N VAL A 352 11.37 4.12 4.88
CA VAL A 352 12.46 4.14 3.89
C VAL A 352 13.48 3.00 4.07
N SER A 353 13.28 2.17 5.08
CA SER A 353 14.09 0.96 5.32
C SER A 353 14.05 0.01 4.13
N GLU A 354 15.19 -0.59 3.80
CA GLU A 354 15.25 -1.64 2.78
C GLU A 354 14.57 -2.91 3.28
N SER A 355 13.60 -3.42 2.53
CA SER A 355 12.74 -4.54 2.93
C SER A 355 12.74 -5.70 1.93
N ALA A 356 13.24 -5.48 0.70
CA ALA A 356 13.20 -6.45 -0.39
C ALA A 356 14.61 -6.98 -0.76
N ILE A 357 15.64 -6.53 -0.04
CA ILE A 357 17.04 -6.77 -0.40
C ILE A 357 17.82 -7.11 0.87
N SER A 358 18.18 -8.39 0.99
CA SER A 358 18.99 -8.93 2.08
C SER A 358 19.95 -9.97 1.53
N ARG A 359 21.11 -10.12 2.17
CA ARG A 359 22.05 -11.23 1.91
C ARG A 359 21.54 -12.56 2.49
N ASP A 360 20.56 -12.51 3.38
CA ASP A 360 19.86 -13.71 3.88
C ASP A 360 18.72 -14.07 2.92
N ILE A 361 18.78 -15.27 2.36
CA ILE A 361 17.78 -15.79 1.43
C ILE A 361 16.39 -15.90 2.05
N LYS A 362 16.29 -16.19 3.35
CA LYS A 362 14.99 -16.27 4.03
C LYS A 362 14.32 -14.90 4.13
N SER A 363 15.14 -13.85 4.18
CA SER A 363 14.67 -12.46 4.31
C SER A 363 14.40 -11.79 2.96
N ALA A 364 14.98 -12.29 1.86
CA ALA A 364 14.79 -11.72 0.52
C ALA A 364 14.88 -12.81 -0.58
N PRO A 365 13.98 -13.80 -0.58
CA PRO A 365 14.10 -14.97 -1.45
C PRO A 365 13.95 -14.59 -2.94
N MET A 366 13.07 -13.64 -3.27
CA MET A 366 12.89 -13.15 -4.64
C MET A 366 14.19 -12.53 -5.20
N SER A 367 14.86 -11.74 -4.38
CA SER A 367 16.13 -11.10 -4.75
C SER A 367 17.23 -12.11 -5.08
N HIS A 368 17.25 -13.25 -4.37
CA HIS A 368 18.19 -14.35 -4.61
C HIS A 368 17.82 -15.16 -5.85
N ALA A 369 16.53 -15.42 -6.07
CA ALA A 369 16.05 -16.07 -7.30
C ALA A 369 16.44 -15.25 -8.54
N PHE A 370 16.29 -13.92 -8.50
CA PHE A 370 16.73 -13.03 -9.58
C PHE A 370 18.22 -13.14 -9.87
N ILE A 371 19.08 -13.10 -8.83
CA ILE A 371 20.53 -13.25 -8.99
C ILE A 371 20.87 -14.60 -9.63
N ALA A 372 20.26 -15.68 -9.14
CA ALA A 372 20.51 -17.03 -9.65
C ALA A 372 20.11 -17.18 -11.11
N GLY A 373 18.96 -16.62 -11.51
CA GLY A 373 18.52 -16.61 -12.89
C GLY A 373 19.42 -15.78 -13.79
N SER A 374 19.80 -14.56 -13.37
CA SER A 374 20.71 -13.70 -14.15
C SER A 374 22.10 -14.33 -14.31
N HIS A 375 22.63 -14.94 -13.25
CA HIS A 375 23.92 -15.65 -13.29
C HIS A 375 23.89 -16.83 -14.26
N HIS A 376 22.80 -17.61 -14.23
CA HIS A 376 22.58 -18.73 -15.15
C HIS A 376 22.50 -18.27 -16.61
N LEU A 377 21.82 -17.16 -16.88
CA LEU A 377 21.76 -16.58 -18.23
C LEU A 377 23.15 -16.11 -18.69
N VAL A 378 23.93 -15.44 -17.84
CA VAL A 378 25.32 -15.06 -18.16
C VAL A 378 26.14 -16.28 -18.56
N GLN A 379 26.05 -17.39 -17.82
CA GLN A 379 26.74 -18.64 -18.15
C GLN A 379 26.36 -19.17 -19.53
N LYS A 380 25.05 -19.23 -19.81
CA LYS A 380 24.56 -19.72 -21.11
C LYS A 380 24.99 -18.84 -22.27
N TYR A 381 24.86 -17.52 -22.16
CA TYR A 381 25.24 -16.61 -23.23
C TYR A 381 26.74 -16.61 -23.47
N CYS A 382 27.57 -16.68 -22.42
CA CYS A 382 29.01 -16.88 -22.58
C CYS A 382 29.35 -18.13 -23.40
N ASN A 383 28.64 -19.24 -23.16
CA ASN A 383 28.83 -20.49 -23.91
C ASN A 383 28.35 -20.37 -25.37
N VAL A 384 27.16 -19.81 -25.59
CA VAL A 384 26.58 -19.66 -26.95
C VAL A 384 27.39 -18.71 -27.81
N LEU A 385 27.88 -17.61 -27.23
CA LEU A 385 28.69 -16.60 -27.93
C LEU A 385 30.18 -16.98 -28.01
N ASN A 386 30.59 -18.13 -27.47
CA ASN A 386 31.99 -18.58 -27.39
C ASN A 386 32.93 -17.51 -26.81
N ILE A 387 32.51 -16.85 -25.73
CA ILE A 387 33.27 -15.76 -25.11
C ILE A 387 34.57 -16.29 -24.51
N LYS A 388 35.70 -15.68 -24.87
CA LYS A 388 37.00 -15.96 -24.23
C LYS A 388 36.93 -15.57 -22.74
N ASN A 389 37.54 -16.38 -21.87
CA ASN A 389 37.50 -16.19 -20.41
C ASN A 389 36.11 -16.32 -19.76
N SER A 390 35.19 -17.08 -20.38
CA SER A 390 33.82 -17.32 -19.87
C SER A 390 33.76 -17.73 -18.39
N ASN A 391 34.69 -18.58 -17.93
CA ASN A 391 34.78 -19.02 -16.54
C ASN A 391 35.04 -17.83 -15.59
N GLN A 392 35.99 -16.96 -15.94
CA GLN A 392 36.34 -15.78 -15.15
C GLN A 392 35.17 -14.77 -15.13
N ILE A 393 34.56 -14.51 -16.28
CA ILE A 393 33.39 -13.60 -16.39
C ILE A 393 32.26 -14.12 -15.51
N THR A 394 31.95 -15.41 -15.58
CA THR A 394 30.89 -16.06 -14.79
C THR A 394 31.15 -15.95 -13.28
N GLU A 395 32.39 -16.11 -12.84
CA GLU A 395 32.74 -16.00 -11.42
C GLU A 395 32.57 -14.56 -10.92
N ILE A 396 33.04 -13.58 -11.70
CA ILE A 396 32.90 -12.16 -11.38
C ILE A 396 31.42 -11.74 -11.44
N ALA A 397 30.65 -12.28 -12.39
CA ALA A 397 29.23 -11.98 -12.54
C ALA A 397 28.46 -12.24 -11.26
N LEU A 398 28.66 -13.39 -10.61
CA LEU A 398 27.96 -13.70 -9.36
C LEU A 398 28.25 -12.63 -8.29
N LYS A 399 29.53 -12.29 -8.08
CA LYS A 399 29.96 -11.27 -7.10
C LYS A 399 29.36 -9.89 -7.43
N LYS A 400 29.35 -9.50 -8.71
CA LYS A 400 28.82 -8.20 -9.15
C LYS A 400 27.29 -8.14 -9.12
N LEU A 401 26.58 -9.21 -9.47
CA LEU A 401 25.13 -9.28 -9.35
C LEU A 401 24.69 -9.19 -7.88
N GLN A 402 25.47 -9.76 -6.96
CA GLN A 402 25.27 -9.64 -5.51
C GLN A 402 25.61 -8.24 -4.96
N SER A 403 26.41 -7.43 -5.66
CA SER A 403 26.75 -6.08 -5.19
C SER A 403 25.53 -5.15 -5.07
N LYS A 404 24.38 -5.51 -5.67
CA LYS A 404 23.11 -4.81 -5.42
C LYS A 404 22.73 -4.75 -3.94
N PHE A 405 23.14 -5.75 -3.14
CA PHE A 405 22.90 -5.77 -1.69
C PHE A 405 23.58 -4.61 -0.97
N ASP A 406 24.69 -4.10 -1.51
CA ASP A 406 25.47 -3.03 -0.92
C ASP A 406 25.10 -1.68 -1.53
N VAL A 407 24.92 -1.67 -2.85
CA VAL A 407 24.70 -0.46 -3.65
C VAL A 407 23.33 0.17 -3.39
N LEU A 408 22.33 -0.61 -2.99
CA LEU A 408 20.97 -0.11 -2.74
C LEU A 408 20.73 0.30 -1.29
N GLN A 409 21.73 0.14 -0.42
CA GLN A 409 21.71 0.68 0.93
C GLN A 409 21.94 2.20 0.93
N PRO A 410 21.61 2.90 2.02
CA PRO A 410 21.96 4.30 2.17
C PRO A 410 23.45 4.54 1.94
N SER A 411 23.78 5.45 1.01
CA SER A 411 25.16 5.79 0.71
C SER A 411 25.74 6.71 1.77
N THR A 412 26.99 6.47 2.17
CA THR A 412 27.79 7.41 2.97
C THR A 412 28.57 8.40 2.10
N LYS A 413 28.68 8.12 0.80
CA LYS A 413 29.45 8.89 -0.18
C LYS A 413 28.58 9.89 -0.94
N TYR A 414 27.38 9.48 -1.33
CA TYR A 414 26.46 10.29 -2.13
C TYR A 414 25.23 10.69 -1.31
N ARG A 415 24.61 11.80 -1.69
CA ARG A 415 23.35 12.24 -1.07
C ARG A 415 22.25 11.20 -1.33
N ASN A 416 21.62 10.75 -0.25
CA ASN A 416 20.43 9.91 -0.31
C ASN A 416 19.16 10.76 -0.36
N ILE A 417 18.18 10.28 -1.11
CA ILE A 417 16.81 10.82 -1.16
C ILE A 417 15.81 9.66 -1.16
N ILE A 418 14.52 9.97 -1.02
CA ILE A 418 13.47 8.97 -1.22
C ILE A 418 13.39 8.63 -2.70
N ASN A 419 13.76 7.40 -3.03
CA ASN A 419 13.49 6.78 -4.32
C ASN A 419 12.15 6.03 -4.22
N HIS A 420 11.40 6.00 -5.33
CA HIS A 420 10.28 5.10 -5.56
C HIS A 420 10.71 3.63 -5.47
N GLY A 421 11.88 3.29 -6.02
CA GLY A 421 12.52 1.98 -5.92
C GLY A 421 11.94 0.88 -6.79
N ASP A 422 10.94 1.17 -7.62
CA ASP A 422 10.27 0.17 -8.49
C ASP A 422 9.62 0.82 -9.73
N LEU A 423 10.42 1.49 -10.56
CA LEU A 423 9.94 2.23 -11.74
C LEU A 423 9.87 1.36 -13.00
N TRP A 424 9.14 0.26 -12.94
CA TRP A 424 8.70 -0.48 -14.12
C TRP A 424 7.35 0.04 -14.64
N SER A 425 6.96 -0.31 -15.87
CA SER A 425 5.78 0.28 -16.53
C SER A 425 4.46 0.14 -15.78
N ASN A 426 4.30 -0.92 -14.98
CA ASN A 426 3.03 -1.19 -14.30
C ASN A 426 2.81 -0.21 -13.14
N ASN A 427 3.90 0.42 -12.68
CA ASN A 427 3.86 1.44 -11.64
C ASN A 427 3.78 2.87 -12.21
N ILE A 428 3.53 3.00 -13.52
CA ILE A 428 3.46 4.28 -14.23
C ILE A 428 2.21 4.27 -15.12
N MET A 429 1.29 5.19 -14.87
CA MET A 429 0.11 5.37 -15.70
C MET A 429 0.18 6.69 -16.47
N PHE A 430 -0.28 6.67 -17.71
CA PHE A 430 -0.37 7.84 -18.59
C PHE A 430 -1.83 8.22 -18.82
N ALA A 431 -2.12 9.52 -18.78
CA ALA A 431 -3.43 10.02 -19.13
C ALA A 431 -3.70 9.84 -20.64
N GLU A 432 -4.91 9.42 -20.97
CA GLU A 432 -5.35 9.27 -22.35
C GLU A 432 -5.29 10.61 -23.09
N ASN A 433 -4.67 10.62 -24.27
CA ASN A 433 -4.50 11.80 -25.14
C ASN A 433 -3.68 12.98 -24.54
N SER A 434 -2.89 12.75 -23.49
CA SER A 434 -1.96 13.76 -22.99
C SER A 434 -0.56 13.18 -22.77
N SER A 435 0.42 14.05 -22.51
CA SER A 435 1.76 13.63 -22.09
C SER A 435 1.88 13.59 -20.56
N GLU A 436 0.77 13.65 -19.83
CA GLU A 436 0.78 13.57 -18.37
C GLU A 436 0.87 12.12 -17.91
N CYS A 437 1.65 11.89 -16.86
CA CYS A 437 1.75 10.60 -16.21
C CYS A 437 1.72 10.77 -14.69
N ILE A 438 1.47 9.67 -14.00
CA ILE A 438 1.46 9.59 -12.55
C ILE A 438 2.16 8.30 -12.12
N LEU A 439 2.86 8.37 -11.00
CA LEU A 439 3.53 7.22 -10.38
C LEU A 439 2.57 6.57 -9.39
N ILE A 440 2.55 5.24 -9.35
CA ILE A 440 1.72 4.45 -8.44
C ILE A 440 2.56 3.34 -7.82
N ASP A 441 2.05 2.72 -6.76
CA ASP A 441 2.72 1.61 -6.05
C ASP A 441 4.06 2.01 -5.39
N PHE A 442 3.95 2.71 -4.26
CA PHE A 442 5.10 3.21 -3.51
C PHE A 442 5.63 2.19 -2.48
N ALA A 443 5.33 0.90 -2.64
CA ALA A 443 5.68 -0.15 -1.69
C ALA A 443 7.20 -0.38 -1.57
N SER A 444 7.93 -0.04 -2.64
CA SER A 444 9.38 -0.22 -2.77
C SER A 444 10.22 1.02 -2.40
N ILE A 445 9.61 2.02 -1.75
CA ILE A 445 10.29 3.25 -1.34
C ILE A 445 11.56 2.94 -0.53
N ARG A 446 12.64 3.67 -0.80
CA ARG A 446 13.90 3.49 -0.04
C ARG A 446 14.73 4.76 -0.02
N TRP A 447 15.59 4.87 0.99
CA TRP A 447 16.52 6.00 1.16
C TRP A 447 17.90 5.65 0.61
N CYS A 448 18.15 6.02 -0.64
CA CYS A 448 19.41 5.75 -1.34
C CYS A 448 19.70 6.87 -2.35
N PRO A 449 20.82 6.84 -3.09
CA PRO A 449 21.10 7.87 -4.08
C PRO A 449 20.02 7.96 -5.16
N PRO A 450 19.68 9.16 -5.66
CA PRO A 450 18.67 9.37 -6.72
C PRO A 450 19.00 8.69 -8.06
N ALA A 451 20.24 8.23 -8.20
CA ALA A 451 20.73 7.38 -9.26
C ALA A 451 19.84 6.17 -9.53
N CYS A 452 19.39 5.56 -8.43
CA CYS A 452 18.79 4.24 -8.43
C CYS A 452 17.51 4.27 -9.27
N ASP A 453 16.59 5.17 -8.97
CA ASP A 453 15.35 5.31 -9.73
C ASP A 453 15.58 5.66 -11.20
N PHE A 454 16.48 6.60 -11.49
CA PHE A 454 16.77 6.99 -12.87
C PHE A 454 17.28 5.80 -13.69
N LEU A 455 18.26 5.05 -13.15
CA LEU A 455 18.81 3.89 -13.83
C LEU A 455 17.80 2.74 -13.91
N ILE A 456 17.03 2.49 -12.85
CA ILE A 456 15.99 1.45 -12.81
C ILE A 456 14.96 1.73 -13.91
N LEU A 457 14.47 2.96 -14.01
CA LEU A 457 13.56 3.40 -15.05
C LEU A 457 14.11 3.13 -16.45
N LEU A 458 15.35 3.53 -16.73
CA LEU A 458 15.95 3.33 -18.05
C LEU A 458 16.18 1.84 -18.36
N MET A 459 16.84 1.11 -17.46
CA MET A 459 17.22 -0.28 -17.70
C MET A 459 15.99 -1.18 -17.86
N ILE A 460 14.92 -0.96 -17.09
CA ILE A 460 13.72 -1.81 -17.15
C ILE A 460 12.80 -1.47 -18.33
N ASN A 461 12.78 -0.22 -18.81
CA ASN A 461 11.76 0.22 -19.77
C ASN A 461 12.28 0.57 -21.18
N THR A 462 13.60 0.65 -21.39
CA THR A 462 14.18 1.04 -22.69
C THR A 462 15.00 -0.09 -23.34
N ASP A 463 15.41 0.10 -24.58
CA ASP A 463 16.43 -0.70 -25.27
C ASP A 463 17.81 0.00 -25.20
N LYS A 464 18.86 -0.71 -25.61
CA LYS A 464 20.25 -0.24 -25.56
C LYS A 464 20.43 0.98 -26.45
N ILE A 465 19.83 0.99 -27.64
CA ILE A 465 19.91 2.13 -28.58
C ILE A 465 19.37 3.40 -27.94
N THR A 466 18.21 3.32 -27.28
CA THR A 466 17.62 4.46 -26.57
C THR A 466 18.53 4.92 -25.44
N ARG A 467 19.12 4.00 -24.66
CA ARG A 467 20.07 4.35 -23.60
C ARG A 467 21.31 5.03 -24.16
N GLU A 468 21.92 4.49 -25.21
CA GLU A 468 23.14 5.05 -25.81
C GLU A 468 22.92 6.44 -26.38
N HIS A 469 21.80 6.67 -27.07
CA HIS A 469 21.52 7.96 -27.71
C HIS A 469 20.98 9.02 -26.74
N TYR A 470 20.16 8.62 -25.76
CA TYR A 470 19.35 9.58 -25.01
C TYR A 470 19.62 9.64 -23.51
N SER A 471 20.42 8.75 -22.91
CA SER A 471 20.63 8.77 -21.44
C SER A 471 21.13 10.12 -20.93
N LEU A 472 22.08 10.75 -21.62
CA LEU A 472 22.60 12.07 -21.21
C LEU A 472 21.55 13.19 -21.37
N VAL A 473 20.75 13.13 -22.43
CA VAL A 473 19.67 14.09 -22.69
C VAL A 473 18.59 13.97 -21.62
N LEU A 474 18.13 12.74 -21.34
CA LEU A 474 17.15 12.44 -20.31
C LEU A 474 17.66 12.82 -18.92
N PHE A 475 18.93 12.53 -18.63
CA PHE A 475 19.57 12.97 -17.39
C PHE A 475 19.55 14.50 -17.25
N ASN A 476 19.87 15.24 -18.31
CA ASN A 476 19.81 16.70 -18.29
C ASN A 476 18.39 17.20 -18.02
N GLN A 477 17.38 16.59 -18.63
CA GLN A 477 15.98 16.95 -18.41
C GLN A 477 15.56 16.72 -16.96
N TYR A 478 15.89 15.57 -16.39
CA TYR A 478 15.66 15.27 -14.98
C TYR A 478 16.37 16.27 -14.08
N TYR A 479 17.66 16.52 -14.31
CA TYR A 479 18.45 17.44 -13.49
C TYR A 479 17.86 18.86 -13.50
N LEU A 480 17.57 19.40 -14.68
CA LEU A 480 16.97 20.73 -14.83
C LEU A 480 15.56 20.81 -14.24
N SER A 481 14.77 19.74 -14.35
CA SER A 481 13.43 19.68 -13.74
C SER A 481 13.53 19.72 -12.21
N THR A 482 14.45 18.97 -11.61
CA THR A 482 14.72 19.01 -10.17
C THR A 482 15.22 20.39 -9.73
N GLN A 483 16.14 21.01 -10.48
CA GLN A 483 16.57 22.38 -10.21
C GLN A 483 15.40 23.37 -10.26
N SER A 484 14.52 23.24 -11.25
CA SER A 484 13.35 24.11 -11.39
C SER A 484 12.43 23.99 -10.17
N VAL A 485 12.11 22.77 -9.72
CA VAL A 485 11.28 22.55 -8.52
C VAL A 485 11.93 23.18 -7.28
N LEU A 486 13.21 22.93 -7.05
CA LEU A 486 13.93 23.49 -5.89
C LEU A 486 13.99 25.03 -5.93
N ASN A 487 14.27 25.61 -7.10
CA ASN A 487 14.35 27.07 -7.27
C ASN A 487 12.98 27.75 -7.05
N GLN A 488 11.87 27.12 -7.44
CA GLN A 488 10.51 27.61 -7.17
C GLN A 488 10.21 27.75 -5.67
N HIS A 489 10.92 26.99 -4.84
CA HIS A 489 10.82 27.04 -3.37
C HIS A 489 12.02 27.74 -2.72
N HIS A 490 12.76 28.56 -3.48
CA HIS A 490 13.90 29.34 -3.02
C HIS A 490 15.06 28.53 -2.42
N ILE A 491 15.17 27.25 -2.80
CA ILE A 491 16.31 26.41 -2.45
C ILE A 491 17.38 26.54 -3.53
N ASN A 492 18.63 26.82 -3.13
CA ASN A 492 19.75 26.80 -4.06
C ASN A 492 20.01 25.36 -4.54
N SER A 493 19.60 25.07 -5.76
CA SER A 493 19.70 23.75 -6.35
C SER A 493 21.15 23.28 -6.61
N LYS A 494 22.12 24.20 -6.73
CA LYS A 494 23.53 23.87 -6.94
C LYS A 494 24.19 23.23 -5.71
N SER A 495 23.69 23.50 -4.50
CA SER A 495 24.16 22.89 -3.26
C SER A 495 23.42 21.61 -2.89
N ALA A 496 22.31 21.29 -3.56
CA ALA A 496 21.46 20.16 -3.20
C ALA A 496 21.83 18.87 -3.97
N ILE A 497 22.27 18.99 -5.22
CA ILE A 497 22.55 17.84 -6.11
C ILE A 497 23.71 18.16 -7.06
N SER A 498 24.86 17.49 -6.92
CA SER A 498 26.01 17.65 -7.82
C SER A 498 25.86 16.85 -9.10
N ARG A 499 25.99 17.52 -10.25
CA ARG A 499 25.97 16.87 -11.56
C ARG A 499 27.12 15.88 -11.76
N HIS A 500 28.27 16.14 -11.15
CA HIS A 500 29.45 15.27 -11.27
C HIS A 500 29.26 13.98 -10.47
N GLU A 501 28.76 14.08 -9.23
CA GLU A 501 28.41 12.91 -8.40
C GLU A 501 27.42 11.99 -9.12
N TYR A 502 26.52 12.56 -9.94
CA TYR A 502 25.60 11.81 -10.79
C TYR A 502 26.25 10.95 -11.86
N LEU A 503 27.26 11.48 -12.54
CA LEU A 503 27.94 10.70 -13.57
C LEU A 503 28.80 9.60 -12.95
N ASP A 504 29.37 9.86 -11.78
CA ASP A 504 30.19 8.89 -11.05
C ASP A 504 29.33 7.74 -10.52
N PHE A 505 28.17 8.03 -9.91
CA PHE A 505 27.30 6.96 -9.46
C PHE A 505 26.72 6.15 -10.62
N PHE A 506 26.53 6.73 -11.82
CA PHE A 506 25.96 5.96 -12.94
C PHE A 506 26.89 4.83 -13.33
N LYS A 507 28.20 5.10 -13.32
CA LYS A 507 29.21 4.08 -13.57
C LYS A 507 29.24 3.04 -12.45
N GLU A 508 29.19 3.50 -11.20
CA GLU A 508 29.26 2.63 -10.01
C GLU A 508 28.04 1.72 -9.86
N TYR A 509 26.83 2.20 -10.20
CA TYR A 509 25.56 1.51 -9.96
C TYR A 509 25.06 0.71 -11.17
N LYS A 510 25.64 0.91 -12.38
CA LYS A 510 25.15 0.33 -13.64
C LYS A 510 24.95 -1.19 -13.55
N ILE A 511 25.94 -1.92 -13.03
CA ILE A 511 25.90 -3.38 -12.97
C ILE A 511 24.86 -3.89 -11.95
N SER A 512 24.74 -3.22 -10.80
CA SER A 512 23.76 -3.54 -9.78
C SER A 512 22.33 -3.30 -10.27
N VAL A 513 22.12 -2.22 -11.01
CA VAL A 513 20.81 -1.93 -11.60
C VAL A 513 20.51 -2.85 -12.79
N ALA A 514 21.50 -3.24 -13.58
CA ALA A 514 21.35 -4.29 -14.60
C ALA A 514 20.94 -5.64 -13.98
N SER A 515 21.49 -5.98 -12.81
CA SER A 515 21.07 -7.15 -12.01
C SER A 515 19.58 -7.08 -11.66
N ILE A 516 19.10 -5.92 -11.19
CA ILE A 516 17.67 -5.71 -10.90
C ILE A 516 16.82 -5.83 -12.17
N ALA A 517 17.21 -5.12 -13.23
CA ALA A 517 16.45 -5.08 -14.48
C ALA A 517 16.35 -6.45 -15.14
N SER A 518 17.43 -7.24 -15.14
CA SER A 518 17.40 -8.62 -15.61
C SER A 518 16.43 -9.49 -14.80
N GLY A 519 16.31 -9.28 -13.47
CA GLY A 519 15.32 -9.95 -12.63
C GLY A 519 13.88 -9.63 -13.03
N TYR A 520 13.54 -8.35 -13.18
CA TYR A 520 12.21 -7.91 -13.63
C TYR A 520 11.86 -8.43 -15.03
N LEU A 521 12.81 -8.41 -15.96
CA LEU A 521 12.59 -8.96 -17.31
C LEU A 521 12.38 -10.47 -17.30
N GLN A 522 13.02 -11.21 -16.37
CA GLN A 522 12.72 -12.62 -16.16
C GLN A 522 11.29 -12.84 -15.67
N VAL A 523 10.83 -12.06 -14.67
CA VAL A 523 9.44 -12.12 -14.18
C VAL A 523 8.46 -11.86 -15.31
N LYS A 524 8.68 -10.78 -16.06
CA LYS A 524 7.84 -10.42 -17.19
C LYS A 524 7.73 -11.56 -18.21
N LEU A 525 8.87 -12.18 -18.55
CA LEU A 525 8.92 -13.32 -19.46
C LEU A 525 8.05 -14.49 -18.96
N LEU A 526 8.08 -14.80 -17.66
CA LEU A 526 7.24 -15.85 -17.07
C LEU A 526 5.74 -15.56 -17.23
N VAL A 527 5.33 -14.29 -17.07
CA VAL A 527 3.93 -13.88 -17.15
C VAL A 527 3.39 -13.91 -18.59
N GLU A 528 4.20 -13.53 -19.58
CA GLU A 528 3.78 -13.45 -20.99
C GLU A 528 3.58 -14.82 -21.65
N VAL A 529 4.32 -15.84 -21.22
CA VAL A 529 4.34 -17.14 -21.90
C VAL A 529 3.24 -18.10 -21.45
N ASN A 530 2.39 -17.71 -20.46
CA ASN A 530 1.48 -18.61 -19.74
C ASN A 530 2.23 -19.83 -19.20
N ASP A 531 2.72 -19.72 -17.97
CA ASP A 531 3.46 -20.73 -17.21
C ASP A 531 3.59 -22.11 -17.89
N PRO A 532 4.75 -22.42 -18.51
CA PRO A 532 4.99 -23.71 -19.15
C PRO A 532 5.12 -24.88 -18.14
N THR A 533 4.87 -24.67 -16.85
CA THR A 533 5.11 -25.65 -15.78
C THR A 533 3.90 -26.05 -14.94
N GLY A 534 2.76 -25.37 -15.07
CA GLY A 534 1.45 -25.86 -14.62
C GLY A 534 0.89 -25.22 -13.33
N GLY A 535 0.31 -24.02 -13.46
CA GLY A 535 -0.62 -23.42 -12.49
C GLY A 535 -0.03 -22.28 -11.64
N ASP A 536 -0.88 -21.56 -10.91
CA ASP A 536 -0.46 -20.38 -10.11
C ASP A 536 0.56 -20.74 -9.00
N GLN A 537 0.55 -21.98 -8.53
CA GLN A 537 1.40 -22.45 -7.44
C GLN A 537 2.85 -22.73 -7.90
N SER A 538 3.06 -23.16 -9.16
CA SER A 538 4.41 -23.28 -9.75
C SER A 538 5.02 -21.91 -10.04
N LEU A 539 4.22 -20.96 -10.52
CA LEU A 539 4.64 -19.57 -10.71
C LEU A 539 5.23 -18.98 -9.44
N GLN A 540 4.54 -19.11 -8.29
CA GLN A 540 5.03 -18.63 -6.99
C GLN A 540 6.38 -19.24 -6.59
N ASP A 541 6.58 -20.55 -6.74
CA ASP A 541 7.87 -21.19 -6.46
C ASP A 541 8.99 -20.61 -7.35
N HIS A 542 8.71 -20.31 -8.62
CA HIS A 542 9.71 -19.67 -9.49
C HIS A 542 10.10 -18.26 -9.02
N PHE A 543 9.20 -17.51 -8.37
CA PHE A 543 9.50 -16.19 -7.81
C PHE A 543 10.55 -16.23 -6.71
N VAL A 544 10.61 -17.30 -5.92
CA VAL A 544 11.35 -17.32 -4.66
C VAL A 544 12.46 -18.37 -4.61
N ASN A 545 12.41 -19.38 -5.49
CA ASN A 545 13.32 -20.51 -5.50
C ASN A 545 14.39 -20.40 -6.60
N PRO A 546 15.69 -20.23 -6.26
CA PRO A 546 16.78 -20.15 -7.23
C PRO A 546 16.88 -21.33 -8.21
N GLU A 547 16.70 -22.57 -7.75
CA GLU A 547 16.80 -23.75 -8.61
C GLU A 547 15.60 -23.85 -9.55
N SER A 548 14.42 -23.56 -9.02
CA SER A 548 13.21 -23.53 -9.82
C SER A 548 13.29 -22.47 -10.92
N ARG A 549 13.78 -21.27 -10.58
CA ARG A 549 14.04 -20.19 -11.53
C ARG A 549 14.96 -20.63 -12.67
N ARG A 550 16.10 -21.27 -12.38
CA ARG A 550 17.03 -21.79 -13.40
C ARG A 550 16.36 -22.76 -14.36
N ARG A 551 15.63 -23.76 -13.83
CA ARG A 551 14.95 -24.79 -14.63
C ARG A 551 13.94 -24.20 -15.60
N VAL A 552 13.23 -23.15 -15.19
CA VAL A 552 12.27 -22.48 -16.09
C VAL A 552 12.98 -21.71 -17.19
N LEU A 553 14.03 -20.97 -16.86
CA LEU A 553 14.85 -20.27 -17.86
C LEU A 553 15.46 -21.25 -18.87
N ASP A 554 15.80 -22.47 -18.45
CA ASP A 554 16.21 -23.53 -19.38
C ASP A 554 15.12 -23.93 -20.37
N LYS A 555 13.90 -24.18 -19.88
CA LYS A 555 12.75 -24.53 -20.72
C LYS A 555 12.38 -23.42 -21.69
N MET A 556 12.56 -22.17 -21.29
CA MET A 556 12.20 -20.99 -22.08
C MET A 556 13.32 -20.51 -23.01
N TRP A 557 14.48 -21.17 -23.00
CA TRP A 557 15.68 -20.71 -23.73
C TRP A 557 15.42 -20.47 -25.22
N ASP A 558 14.69 -21.37 -25.89
CA ASP A 558 14.40 -21.21 -27.32
C ASP A 558 13.35 -20.14 -27.62
N GLN A 559 12.44 -19.86 -26.68
CA GLN A 559 11.47 -18.76 -26.79
C GLN A 559 12.14 -17.40 -26.56
N MET A 560 13.20 -17.35 -25.74
CA MET A 560 13.97 -16.12 -25.50
C MET A 560 14.68 -15.61 -26.76
N LYS A 561 15.01 -16.47 -27.73
CA LYS A 561 15.63 -16.07 -29.01
C LYS A 561 14.79 -15.09 -29.85
N GLY A 562 13.51 -14.88 -29.50
CA GLY A 562 12.63 -13.88 -30.11
C GLY A 562 12.35 -12.64 -29.23
N ASN A 563 12.85 -12.59 -27.98
CA ASN A 563 12.61 -11.51 -27.03
C ASN A 563 13.92 -10.78 -26.69
N TYR A 564 14.19 -9.73 -27.45
CA TYR A 564 15.47 -9.00 -27.47
C TYR A 564 15.87 -8.32 -26.17
N ARG A 565 14.94 -7.98 -25.25
CA ARG A 565 15.27 -7.12 -24.10
C ARG A 565 16.04 -7.84 -22.99
N LEU A 566 15.68 -9.08 -22.68
CA LEU A 566 16.40 -9.85 -21.65
C LEU A 566 17.78 -10.25 -22.17
N GLU A 567 17.88 -10.70 -23.42
CA GLU A 567 19.14 -10.97 -24.10
C GLU A 567 20.06 -9.74 -24.09
N GLU A 568 19.54 -8.58 -24.51
CA GLU A 568 20.28 -7.32 -24.54
C GLU A 568 20.89 -6.96 -23.18
N ILE A 569 20.11 -7.02 -22.10
CA ILE A 569 20.62 -6.72 -20.75
C ILE A 569 21.69 -7.73 -20.32
N ILE A 570 21.51 -9.02 -20.60
CA ILE A 570 22.52 -10.04 -20.25
C ILE A 570 23.81 -9.84 -21.06
N CYS A 571 23.70 -9.52 -22.36
CA CYS A 571 24.85 -9.17 -23.18
C CYS A 571 25.56 -7.91 -22.67
N GLU A 572 24.83 -6.86 -22.28
CA GLU A 572 25.43 -5.67 -21.66
C GLU A 572 26.14 -5.98 -20.35
N ILE A 573 25.59 -6.88 -19.52
CA ILE A 573 26.26 -7.36 -18.30
C ILE A 573 27.58 -8.04 -18.69
N ILE A 574 27.58 -8.93 -19.68
CA ILE A 574 28.80 -9.61 -20.16
C ILE A 574 29.81 -8.60 -20.70
N ASP A 575 29.40 -7.61 -21.50
CA ASP A 575 30.27 -6.58 -22.06
C ASP A 575 30.97 -5.78 -20.95
N ILE A 576 30.21 -5.32 -19.95
CA ILE A 576 30.73 -4.57 -18.80
C ILE A 576 31.77 -5.41 -18.05
N LEU A 577 31.46 -6.68 -17.78
CA LEU A 577 32.35 -7.57 -17.05
C LEU A 577 33.61 -7.94 -17.85
N SER A 578 33.48 -8.08 -19.17
CA SER A 578 34.60 -8.40 -20.07
C SER A 578 35.64 -7.27 -20.10
N ILE A 579 35.20 -6.01 -20.08
CA ILE A 579 36.10 -4.85 -19.96
C ILE A 579 36.86 -4.91 -18.63
N SER A 580 36.17 -5.18 -17.52
CA SER A 580 36.81 -5.31 -16.20
C SER A 580 37.83 -6.46 -16.14
N CYS A 581 37.63 -7.56 -16.87
CA CYS A 581 38.61 -8.64 -16.95
C CYS A 581 39.89 -8.20 -17.70
N ASN A 582 39.77 -7.36 -18.72
CA ASN A 582 40.91 -6.90 -19.51
C ASN A 582 41.74 -5.81 -18.80
N GLU A 583 41.17 -5.10 -17.82
CA GLU A 583 41.90 -4.12 -16.99
C GLU A 583 42.72 -4.78 -15.85
N VAL A 584 42.54 -6.08 -15.62
CA VAL A 584 43.23 -6.87 -14.58
C VAL A 584 44.45 -7.63 -15.14
N ILE A 585 44.67 -7.55 -16.46
CA ILE A 585 45.84 -8.09 -17.20
C ILE A 585 46.77 -6.93 -17.52
#